data_AF-A0A844MYB8-F1
#
_entry.id   AF-A0A844MYB8-F1
#
_cell.length_a   1.000
_cell.length_b   1.000
_cell.length_c   1.000
_cell.angle_alpha   90.00
_cell.angle_beta   90.00
_cell.angle_gamma   90.00
#
_symmetry.space_group_name_H-M   'P 1'
#
loop_
_entity.id
_entity.type
_entity.pdbx_description
1 polymer ?
#
loop_
_entity_poly.entity_id
_entity_poly.type
_entity_poly.pdbx_seq_one_letter_code
_entity_poly.pdbx_strand_id
1 'polypeptide(L)'
;MDEAIEKIGTLGLPRIILVVIVATTGLMGIAAIIAAFAVVSGLVVLLGGIAVLGLTVIYRLKRQFELHGKKLEEIDSLSVRDDLLKAKLKVKATDSCACATERLTQIADVTKEVIVILENVPGMTRAHHRDFPSSRPIVRLRDGASVRIWRNLFGVDHVFLADRDDRMIYGGFVSWIHSEGFNKAIATIINSYK
;
A
#
# COMPACT_ATOMS: atom_id res chain seq x y z
N MET A 1 25.19 39.59 -37.57
CA MET A 1 24.44 40.39 -36.56
C MET A 1 22.94 40.34 -36.84
N ASP A 2 22.56 40.11 -38.09
CA ASP A 2 21.19 40.20 -38.58
C ASP A 2 20.29 39.03 -38.12
N GLU A 3 20.83 37.82 -37.93
CA GLU A 3 20.07 36.66 -37.48
C GLU A 3 19.60 36.76 -36.00
N ALA A 4 20.34 37.50 -35.17
CA ALA A 4 19.95 37.73 -33.77
C ALA A 4 18.78 38.71 -33.67
N ILE A 5 18.70 39.70 -34.56
CA ILE A 5 17.66 40.73 -34.56
C ILE A 5 16.32 40.14 -35.04
N GLU A 6 16.36 39.21 -36.01
CA GLU A 6 15.17 38.51 -36.51
C GLU A 6 14.53 37.57 -35.45
N LYS A 7 15.35 36.88 -34.65
CA LYS A 7 14.85 36.03 -33.55
C LYS A 7 14.23 36.82 -32.39
N ILE A 8 14.67 38.07 -32.16
CA ILE A 8 14.13 38.92 -31.09
C ILE A 8 12.79 39.55 -31.49
N GLY A 9 12.58 39.84 -32.78
CA GLY A 9 11.34 40.46 -33.28
C GLY A 9 10.08 39.58 -33.22
N THR A 10 10.22 38.26 -33.13
CA THR A 10 9.09 37.31 -33.04
C THR A 10 8.63 37.03 -31.61
N LEU A 11 9.40 37.45 -30.61
CA LEU A 11 9.05 37.32 -29.20
C LEU A 11 8.10 38.48 -28.85
N GLY A 12 6.82 38.19 -28.59
CA GLY A 12 5.85 39.23 -28.23
C GLY A 12 6.35 40.17 -27.12
N LEU A 13 5.83 41.41 -27.10
CA LEU A 13 6.27 42.53 -26.24
C LEU A 13 6.69 42.15 -24.80
N PRO A 14 5.98 41.26 -24.08
CA PRO A 14 6.36 40.86 -22.71
C PRO A 14 7.73 40.17 -22.63
N ARG A 15 8.10 39.38 -23.64
CA ARG A 15 9.35 38.63 -23.65
C ARG A 15 10.56 39.51 -23.99
N ILE A 16 10.38 40.52 -24.84
CA ILE A 16 11.45 41.49 -25.14
C ILE A 16 11.81 42.29 -23.89
N ILE A 17 10.80 42.74 -23.13
CA ILE A 17 11.00 43.45 -21.86
C ILE A 17 11.79 42.56 -20.88
N LEU A 18 11.44 41.28 -20.76
CA LEU A 18 12.14 40.34 -19.89
C LEU A 18 13.60 40.15 -20.29
N VAL A 19 13.89 39.99 -21.59
CA VAL A 19 15.26 39.83 -22.10
C VAL A 19 16.10 41.09 -21.85
N VAL A 20 15.52 42.28 -22.03
CA VAL A 20 16.21 43.57 -21.76
C VAL A 20 16.49 43.74 -20.27
N ILE A 21 15.54 43.38 -19.39
CA ILE A 21 15.73 43.47 -17.94
C ILE A 21 16.83 42.49 -17.48
N VAL A 22 16.84 41.26 -17.99
CA VAL A 22 17.86 40.25 -17.64
C VAL A 22 19.24 40.65 -18.19
N ALA A 23 19.29 41.24 -19.38
CA ALA A 23 20.55 41.74 -19.95
C ALA A 23 21.14 42.94 -19.19
N THR A 24 20.28 43.82 -18.66
CA THR A 24 20.73 45.04 -17.95
C THR A 24 21.07 44.81 -16.49
N THR A 25 20.44 43.84 -15.83
CA THR A 25 20.61 43.60 -14.37
C THR A 25 21.55 42.45 -14.02
N GLY A 26 22.02 41.67 -15.01
CA GLY A 26 22.91 40.54 -14.79
C GLY A 26 22.35 39.51 -13.79
N LEU A 27 23.21 38.66 -13.22
CA LEU A 27 22.82 37.65 -12.22
C LEU A 27 22.20 38.26 -10.94
N MET A 28 22.47 39.54 -10.65
CA MET A 28 21.94 40.23 -9.45
C MET A 28 20.44 40.51 -9.54
N GLY A 29 19.90 40.80 -10.73
CA GLY A 29 18.47 41.06 -10.90
C GLY A 29 17.58 39.87 -10.55
N ILE A 30 18.01 38.66 -10.94
CA ILE A 30 17.30 37.41 -10.65
C ILE A 30 17.29 37.13 -9.14
N ALA A 31 18.42 37.36 -8.46
CA ALA A 31 18.52 37.19 -7.00
C ALA A 31 17.59 38.13 -6.24
N ALA A 32 17.46 39.39 -6.67
CA ALA A 32 16.57 40.37 -6.05
C ALA A 32 15.09 40.00 -6.19
N ILE A 33 14.69 39.47 -7.36
CA ILE A 33 13.31 39.00 -7.59
C ILE A 33 13.01 37.77 -6.72
N ILE A 34 13.92 36.80 -6.65
CA ILE A 34 13.77 35.61 -5.80
C ILE A 34 13.68 36.00 -4.31
N ALA A 35 14.51 36.95 -3.86
CA ALA A 35 14.48 37.44 -2.48
C ALA A 35 13.16 38.17 -2.14
N ALA A 36 12.65 38.99 -3.06
CA ALA A 36 11.38 39.70 -2.87
C ALA A 36 10.19 38.72 -2.79
N PHE A 37 10.18 37.67 -3.62
CA PHE A 37 9.18 36.60 -3.51
C PHE A 37 9.34 35.79 -2.22
N ALA A 38 10.55 35.48 -1.77
CA ALA A 38 10.78 34.73 -0.54
C ALA A 38 10.26 35.46 0.72
N VAL A 39 10.42 36.79 0.78
CA VAL A 39 9.92 37.61 1.91
C VAL A 39 8.38 37.65 1.95
N VAL A 40 7.73 37.69 0.79
CA VAL A 40 6.25 37.66 0.71
C VAL A 40 5.70 36.24 0.94
N SER A 41 6.46 35.20 0.58
CA SER A 41 6.03 33.80 0.65
C SER A 41 6.16 33.16 2.03
N GLY A 42 7.04 33.67 2.91
CA GLY A 42 7.38 33.02 4.17
C GLY A 42 6.17 32.77 5.09
N LEU A 43 5.25 33.73 5.23
CA LEU A 43 4.10 33.61 6.12
C LEU A 43 2.95 32.79 5.48
N VAL A 44 2.74 32.96 4.17
CA VAL A 44 1.66 32.26 3.44
C VAL A 44 1.98 30.78 3.26
N VAL A 45 3.24 30.43 2.96
CA VAL A 45 3.68 29.03 2.82
C VAL A 45 3.62 28.29 4.16
N LEU A 46 3.99 28.96 5.26
CA LEU A 46 3.91 28.37 6.60
C LEU A 46 2.46 28.09 7.02
N LEU A 47 1.56 29.07 6.85
CA LEU A 47 0.14 28.90 7.18
C LEU A 47 -0.54 27.86 6.28
N GLY A 48 -0.25 27.86 4.98
CA GLY A 48 -0.77 26.87 4.03
C GLY A 48 -0.28 25.45 4.32
N GLY A 49 1.01 25.29 4.65
CA GLY A 49 1.60 23.99 4.99
C GLY A 49 0.99 23.38 6.24
N ILE A 50 0.79 24.17 7.30
CA ILE A 50 0.18 23.71 8.55
C ILE A 50 -1.30 23.34 8.33
N ALA A 51 -2.04 24.10 7.52
CA ALA A 51 -3.44 23.78 7.19
C ALA A 51 -3.56 22.45 6.41
N VAL A 52 -2.69 22.20 5.44
CA VAL A 52 -2.69 20.95 4.67
C VAL A 52 -2.29 19.75 5.54
N LEU A 53 -1.29 19.90 6.41
CA LEU A 53 -0.91 18.86 7.38
C LEU A 53 -2.04 18.59 8.39
N GLY A 54 -2.67 19.64 8.91
CA GLY A 54 -3.83 19.52 9.80
C GLY A 54 -4.99 18.78 9.13
N LEU A 55 -5.32 19.13 7.89
CA LEU A 55 -6.39 18.46 7.14
C LEU A 55 -6.06 16.99 6.86
N THR A 56 -4.81 16.66 6.50
CA THR A 56 -4.41 15.26 6.30
C THR A 56 -4.40 14.46 7.60
N VAL A 57 -4.00 15.06 8.72
CA VAL A 57 -4.08 14.41 10.05
C VAL A 57 -5.54 14.18 10.44
N ILE A 58 -6.41 15.18 10.31
CA ILE A 58 -7.85 15.05 10.59
C ILE A 58 -8.49 13.99 9.69
N TYR A 59 -8.14 13.97 8.39
CA TYR A 59 -8.64 12.97 7.45
C TYR A 59 -8.17 11.55 7.79
N ARG A 60 -6.91 11.39 8.22
CA ARG A 60 -6.39 10.10 8.72
C ARG A 60 -7.07 9.67 10.01
N LEU A 61 -7.32 10.60 10.94
CA LEU A 61 -7.93 10.32 12.23
C LEU A 61 -9.40 9.89 12.08
N LYS A 62 -10.15 10.57 11.21
CA LYS A 62 -11.54 10.21 10.91
C LYS A 62 -11.65 8.83 10.28
N ARG A 63 -10.74 8.49 9.35
CA ARG A 63 -10.70 7.16 8.71
C ARG A 63 -10.39 6.04 9.69
N GLN A 64 -9.59 6.30 10.73
CA GLN A 64 -9.29 5.34 11.79
C GLN A 64 -10.53 5.04 12.66
N PHE A 65 -11.31 6.05 13.04
CA PHE A 65 -12.52 5.86 13.85
C PHE A 65 -13.63 5.11 13.10
N GLU A 66 -13.77 5.34 11.79
CA GLU A 66 -14.79 4.68 10.95
C GLU A 66 -14.50 3.18 10.73
N LEU A 67 -13.22 2.77 10.83
CA LEU A 67 -12.78 1.37 10.81
C LEU A 67 -13.01 0.65 12.15
N HIS A 68 -12.92 1.37 13.27
CA HIS A 68 -13.13 0.79 14.60
C HIS A 68 -14.62 0.62 14.94
N GLY A 69 -15.48 1.56 14.53
CA GLY A 69 -16.93 1.44 14.74
C GLY A 69 -17.55 0.24 14.01
N LYS A 70 -17.09 -0.04 12.78
CA LYS A 70 -17.59 -1.17 11.97
C LYS A 70 -17.04 -2.54 12.40
N LYS A 71 -15.86 -2.57 13.03
CA LYS A 71 -15.27 -3.82 13.54
C LYS A 71 -15.96 -4.33 14.80
N LEU A 72 -16.47 -3.46 15.67
CA LEU A 72 -17.06 -3.91 16.94
C LEU A 72 -18.36 -4.70 16.73
N GLU A 73 -19.15 -4.35 15.72
CA GLU A 73 -20.37 -5.09 15.36
C GLU A 73 -20.06 -6.43 14.65
N GLU A 74 -18.98 -6.48 13.86
CA GLU A 74 -18.56 -7.72 13.17
C GLU A 74 -17.86 -8.71 14.11
N ILE A 75 -17.07 -8.24 15.10
CA ILE A 75 -16.41 -9.12 16.09
C ILE A 75 -17.44 -9.87 16.95
N ASP A 76 -18.56 -9.23 17.31
CA ASP A 76 -19.63 -9.88 18.07
C ASP A 76 -20.32 -10.98 17.24
N SER A 77 -20.55 -10.70 15.95
CA SER A 77 -21.09 -11.69 15.01
C SER A 77 -20.11 -12.84 14.70
N LEU A 78 -18.80 -12.59 14.76
CA LEU A 78 -17.75 -13.60 14.58
C LEU A 78 -17.62 -14.51 15.81
N SER A 79 -17.73 -13.96 17.02
CA SER A 79 -17.72 -14.76 18.27
C SER A 79 -18.87 -15.76 18.31
N VAL A 80 -20.09 -15.33 17.97
CA VAL A 80 -21.27 -16.20 17.94
C VAL A 80 -21.13 -17.31 16.88
N ARG A 81 -20.52 -17.00 15.73
CA ARG A 81 -20.31 -17.97 14.65
C ARG A 81 -19.20 -18.96 14.97
N ASP A 82 -18.16 -18.53 15.67
CA ASP A 82 -17.07 -19.40 16.15
C ASP A 82 -17.57 -20.40 17.18
N ASP A 83 -18.43 -19.98 18.11
CA ASP A 83 -19.03 -20.90 19.10
C ASP A 83 -19.96 -21.93 18.44
N LEU A 84 -20.71 -21.54 17.41
CA LEU A 84 -21.53 -22.46 16.62
C LEU A 84 -20.67 -23.42 15.78
N LEU A 85 -19.58 -22.94 15.18
CA LEU A 85 -18.64 -23.77 14.43
C LEU A 85 -17.93 -24.76 15.37
N LYS A 86 -17.56 -24.30 16.57
CA LYS A 86 -16.93 -25.12 17.62
C LYS A 86 -17.91 -26.17 18.15
N ALA A 87 -19.18 -25.83 18.33
CA ALA A 87 -20.23 -26.79 18.69
C ALA A 87 -20.45 -27.83 17.58
N LYS A 88 -20.51 -27.41 16.31
CA LYS A 88 -20.64 -28.33 15.17
C LYS A 88 -19.40 -29.19 14.94
N LEU A 89 -18.21 -28.65 15.17
CA LEU A 89 -16.94 -29.38 15.10
C LEU A 89 -16.84 -30.40 16.23
N LYS A 90 -17.28 -30.06 17.45
CA LYS A 90 -17.30 -31.00 18.58
C LYS A 90 -18.26 -32.17 18.37
N VAL A 91 -19.42 -31.90 17.77
CA VAL A 91 -20.40 -32.93 17.38
C VAL A 91 -19.90 -33.79 16.20
N LYS A 92 -19.08 -33.24 15.30
CA LYS A 92 -18.54 -34.00 14.15
C LYS A 92 -17.23 -34.74 14.47
N ALA A 93 -16.49 -34.30 15.50
CA ALA A 93 -15.27 -34.94 15.99
C ALA A 93 -15.55 -36.19 16.85
N THR A 94 -16.77 -36.35 17.38
CA THR A 94 -17.16 -37.58 18.07
C THR A 94 -17.48 -38.74 17.11
N ASP A 95 -17.66 -38.46 15.81
CA ASP A 95 -18.09 -39.47 14.82
C ASP A 95 -17.04 -39.77 13.73
N SER A 96 -15.84 -39.20 13.79
CA SER A 96 -14.81 -39.48 12.78
C SER A 96 -13.41 -39.56 13.36
N CYS A 97 -12.74 -40.67 13.04
CA CYS A 97 -11.38 -41.07 13.38
C CYS A 97 -10.40 -39.90 13.63
N ALA A 98 -9.77 -39.92 14.82
CA ALA A 98 -8.93 -38.87 15.37
C ALA A 98 -7.74 -38.40 14.49
N CYS A 99 -7.37 -39.13 13.43
CA CYS A 99 -6.24 -38.76 12.57
C CYS A 99 -6.51 -37.62 11.57
N ALA A 100 -7.77 -37.31 11.23
CA ALA A 100 -8.09 -36.25 10.25
C ALA A 100 -8.10 -34.85 10.89
N THR A 101 -8.50 -34.76 12.15
CA THR A 101 -8.70 -33.50 12.89
C THR A 101 -7.39 -32.80 13.24
N GLU A 102 -6.35 -33.56 13.62
CA GLU A 102 -5.01 -33.01 13.89
C GLU A 102 -4.36 -32.44 12.61
N ARG A 103 -4.54 -33.12 11.47
CA ARG A 103 -3.96 -32.69 10.19
C ARG A 103 -4.61 -31.41 9.67
N LEU A 104 -5.95 -31.28 9.76
CA LEU A 104 -6.65 -30.04 9.37
C LEU A 104 -6.29 -28.86 10.28
N THR A 105 -6.03 -29.13 11.56
CA THR A 105 -5.59 -28.11 12.50
C THR A 105 -4.17 -27.64 12.18
N GLN A 106 -3.23 -28.55 11.88
CA GLN A 106 -1.88 -28.20 11.41
C GLN A 106 -1.89 -27.46 10.05
N ILE A 107 -2.80 -27.85 9.14
CA ILE A 107 -3.02 -27.18 7.85
C ILE A 107 -3.41 -25.70 8.08
N ALA A 108 -4.38 -25.46 8.96
CA ALA A 108 -4.78 -24.10 9.30
C ALA A 108 -3.69 -23.33 10.06
N ASP A 109 -2.81 -24.02 10.80
CA ASP A 109 -1.74 -23.41 11.58
C ASP A 109 -0.63 -22.84 10.67
N VAL A 110 -0.19 -23.59 9.65
CA VAL A 110 0.82 -23.13 8.69
C VAL A 110 0.35 -21.87 7.95
N THR A 111 -0.87 -21.86 7.43
CA THR A 111 -1.44 -20.67 6.78
C THR A 111 -1.46 -19.47 7.73
N LYS A 112 -1.83 -19.67 9.01
CA LYS A 112 -1.82 -18.59 10.01
C LYS A 112 -0.43 -18.06 10.28
N GLU A 113 0.58 -18.92 10.43
CA GLU A 113 1.97 -18.51 10.60
C GLU A 113 2.45 -17.67 9.41
N VAL A 114 2.13 -18.10 8.18
CA VAL A 114 2.47 -17.34 6.97
C VAL A 114 1.79 -15.97 6.95
N ILE A 115 0.51 -15.89 7.34
CA ILE A 115 -0.19 -14.60 7.46
C ILE A 115 0.50 -13.69 8.47
N VAL A 116 0.92 -14.22 9.62
CA VAL A 116 1.65 -13.44 10.64
C VAL A 116 2.98 -12.93 10.10
N ILE A 117 3.72 -13.76 9.35
CA ILE A 117 4.98 -13.34 8.71
C ILE A 117 4.71 -12.20 7.71
N LEU A 118 3.64 -12.29 6.92
CA LEU A 118 3.29 -11.27 5.93
C LEU A 118 2.80 -9.97 6.59
N GLU A 119 1.95 -10.04 7.61
CA GLU A 119 1.47 -8.86 8.33
C GLU A 119 2.59 -8.12 9.09
N ASN A 120 3.66 -8.82 9.46
CA ASN A 120 4.86 -8.23 10.06
C ASN A 120 5.78 -7.50 9.06
N VAL A 121 5.53 -7.61 7.75
CA VAL A 121 6.30 -6.87 6.74
C VAL A 121 5.96 -5.38 6.83
N PRO A 122 6.95 -4.49 7.00
CA PRO A 122 6.72 -3.06 7.03
C PRO A 122 5.95 -2.58 5.80
N GLY A 123 4.88 -1.80 6.00
CA GLY A 123 4.06 -1.27 4.91
C GLY A 123 3.11 -2.27 4.27
N MET A 124 2.90 -3.45 4.87
CA MET A 124 1.88 -4.40 4.44
C MET A 124 0.47 -3.80 4.60
N THR A 125 -0.26 -3.73 3.49
CA THR A 125 -1.64 -3.24 3.45
C THR A 125 -2.55 -4.34 2.92
N ARG A 126 -3.74 -4.52 3.50
CA ARG A 126 -4.69 -5.55 3.04
C ARG A 126 -5.15 -5.28 1.60
N ALA A 127 -5.05 -6.29 0.75
CA ALA A 127 -5.52 -6.26 -0.63
C ALA A 127 -7.00 -6.64 -0.71
N HIS A 128 -7.67 -6.18 -1.77
CA HIS A 128 -9.06 -6.51 -2.01
C HIS A 128 -9.18 -7.81 -2.80
N HIS A 129 -10.28 -8.55 -2.60
CA HIS A 129 -10.56 -9.78 -3.35
C HIS A 129 -10.61 -9.60 -4.88
N ARG A 130 -10.80 -8.38 -5.37
CA ARG A 130 -10.91 -8.08 -6.81
C ARG A 130 -9.60 -8.33 -7.57
N ASP A 131 -8.48 -8.23 -6.86
CA ASP A 131 -7.14 -8.33 -7.41
C ASP A 131 -6.63 -9.78 -7.39
N PHE A 132 -7.34 -10.67 -6.69
CA PHE A 132 -7.03 -12.09 -6.55
C PHE A 132 -7.00 -12.86 -7.88
N PRO A 133 -7.96 -12.69 -8.81
CA PRO A 133 -7.95 -13.41 -10.09
C PRO A 133 -6.73 -13.09 -10.98
N SER A 134 -6.13 -11.91 -10.79
CA SER A 134 -4.93 -11.49 -11.53
C SER A 134 -3.64 -12.13 -11.01
N SER A 135 -3.70 -12.77 -9.84
CA SER A 135 -2.54 -13.35 -9.18
C SER A 135 -2.14 -14.71 -9.74
N ARG A 136 -0.82 -14.96 -9.77
CA ARG A 136 -0.23 -16.21 -10.25
C ARG A 136 0.33 -17.01 -9.08
N PRO A 137 0.02 -18.31 -8.96
CA PRO A 137 0.55 -19.16 -7.89
C PRO A 137 2.06 -19.39 -8.11
N ILE A 138 2.84 -19.17 -7.06
CA ILE A 138 4.30 -19.36 -7.09
C ILE A 138 4.76 -20.59 -6.30
N VAL A 139 4.08 -20.90 -5.20
CA VAL A 139 4.38 -22.06 -4.36
C VAL A 139 3.09 -22.60 -3.74
N ARG A 140 3.04 -23.90 -3.55
CA ARG A 140 2.04 -24.57 -2.70
C ARG A 140 2.71 -24.89 -1.38
N LEU A 141 2.09 -24.44 -0.30
CA LEU A 141 2.48 -24.69 1.07
C LEU A 141 2.17 -26.15 1.44
N ARG A 142 2.81 -26.66 2.49
CA ARG A 142 2.58 -28.02 3.02
C ARG A 142 1.13 -28.30 3.41
N ASP A 143 0.39 -27.25 3.75
CA ASP A 143 -1.03 -27.32 4.09
C ASP A 143 -1.95 -27.43 2.85
N GLY A 144 -1.41 -27.23 1.65
CA GLY A 144 -2.13 -27.22 0.38
C GLY A 144 -2.64 -25.85 -0.03
N ALA A 145 -2.45 -24.82 0.81
CA ALA A 145 -2.69 -23.44 0.41
C ALA A 145 -1.65 -23.03 -0.65
N SER A 146 -2.04 -22.14 -1.57
CA SER A 146 -1.14 -21.61 -2.59
C SER A 146 -0.84 -20.14 -2.30
N VAL A 147 0.46 -19.82 -2.27
CA VAL A 147 0.92 -18.44 -2.25
C VAL A 147 0.95 -17.96 -3.68
N ARG A 148 0.25 -16.87 -3.94
CA ARG A 148 0.11 -16.24 -5.24
C ARG A 148 0.67 -14.83 -5.17
N ILE A 149 1.32 -14.40 -6.24
CA ILE A 149 1.81 -13.02 -6.36
C ILE A 149 1.21 -12.35 -7.58
N TRP A 150 1.06 -11.05 -7.48
CA TRP A 150 0.65 -10.21 -8.59
C TRP A 150 1.43 -8.90 -8.52
N ARG A 151 1.83 -8.39 -9.69
CA ARG A 151 2.36 -7.05 -9.80
C ARG A 151 1.43 -6.25 -10.69
N ASN A 152 0.89 -5.16 -10.15
CA ASN A 152 -0.02 -4.31 -10.91
C ASN A 152 0.72 -3.49 -11.99
N LEU A 153 -0.02 -2.75 -12.82
CA LEU A 153 0.53 -1.89 -13.86
C LEU A 153 1.47 -0.80 -13.32
N PHE A 154 1.28 -0.41 -12.06
CA PHE A 154 2.11 0.55 -11.33
C PHE A 154 3.26 -0.15 -10.58
N GLY A 155 3.61 -1.40 -10.90
CA GLY A 155 4.75 -2.08 -10.30
C GLY A 155 4.64 -2.40 -8.80
N VAL A 156 3.45 -2.31 -8.21
CA VAL A 156 3.21 -2.59 -6.77
C VAL A 156 3.03 -4.10 -6.58
N ASP A 157 3.80 -4.67 -5.66
CA ASP A 157 3.79 -6.09 -5.35
C ASP A 157 2.63 -6.46 -4.43
N HIS A 158 1.85 -7.46 -4.85
CA HIS A 158 0.74 -8.04 -4.12
C HIS A 158 1.03 -9.51 -3.84
N VAL A 159 0.59 -9.98 -2.68
CA VAL A 159 0.57 -11.38 -2.28
C VAL A 159 -0.86 -11.78 -1.95
N PHE A 160 -1.23 -13.00 -2.32
CA PHE A 160 -2.48 -13.61 -1.92
C PHE A 160 -2.21 -15.03 -1.44
N LEU A 161 -2.95 -15.48 -0.44
CA LEU A 161 -3.04 -16.89 -0.09
C LEU A 161 -4.39 -17.42 -0.53
N ALA A 162 -4.38 -18.52 -1.27
CA ALA A 162 -5.58 -19.26 -1.64
C ALA A 162 -5.60 -20.62 -0.96
N ASP A 163 -6.77 -21.09 -0.58
CA ASP A 163 -6.98 -22.46 -0.09
C ASP A 163 -6.85 -23.49 -1.22
N ARG A 164 -6.97 -24.78 -0.89
CA ARG A 164 -7.03 -25.91 -1.83
C ARG A 164 -8.15 -25.77 -2.86
N ASP A 165 -9.26 -25.15 -2.47
CA ASP A 165 -10.41 -24.85 -3.33
C ASP A 165 -10.26 -23.54 -4.13
N ASP A 166 -9.05 -22.98 -4.20
CA ASP A 166 -8.70 -21.70 -4.85
C ASP A 166 -9.50 -20.49 -4.32
N ARG A 167 -9.96 -20.58 -3.06
CA ARG A 167 -10.63 -19.48 -2.36
C ARG A 167 -9.60 -18.60 -1.67
N MET A 168 -9.69 -17.29 -1.85
CA MET A 168 -8.80 -16.35 -1.18
C MET A 168 -8.99 -16.39 0.34
N ILE A 169 -7.93 -16.73 1.07
CA ILE A 169 -7.85 -16.68 2.54
C ILE A 169 -7.30 -15.33 2.98
N TYR A 170 -6.24 -14.86 2.33
CA TYR A 170 -5.56 -13.61 2.66
C TYR A 170 -5.10 -12.88 1.40
N GLY A 171 -5.04 -11.55 1.48
CA GLY A 171 -4.50 -10.69 0.44
C GLY A 171 -3.80 -9.49 1.05
N GLY A 172 -2.60 -9.19 0.57
CA GLY A 172 -1.79 -8.07 1.03
C GLY A 172 -0.99 -7.45 -0.12
N PHE A 173 -0.60 -6.19 0.02
CA PHE A 173 0.30 -5.52 -0.91
C PHE A 173 1.22 -4.56 -0.17
N VAL A 174 2.38 -4.29 -0.78
CA VAL A 174 3.37 -3.36 -0.26
C VAL A 174 3.68 -2.29 -1.29
N SER A 175 3.94 -1.06 -0.84
CA SER A 175 4.46 0.00 -1.70
C SER A 175 5.94 -0.26 -2.05
N TRP A 176 6.45 0.34 -3.13
CA TRP A 176 7.82 0.14 -3.64
C TRP A 176 8.92 0.28 -2.58
N ILE A 177 8.74 1.19 -1.62
CA ILE A 177 9.70 1.45 -0.53
C ILE A 177 9.96 0.19 0.31
N HIS A 178 9.00 -0.75 0.34
CA HIS A 178 9.07 -1.98 1.14
C HIS A 178 9.15 -3.26 0.29
N SER A 179 9.36 -3.14 -1.03
CA SER A 179 9.46 -4.31 -1.93
C SER A 179 10.60 -5.26 -1.55
N GLU A 180 11.73 -4.76 -1.04
CA GLU A 180 12.85 -5.60 -0.62
C GLU A 180 12.48 -6.49 0.58
N GLY A 181 11.88 -5.90 1.62
CA GLY A 181 11.41 -6.64 2.81
C GLY A 181 10.33 -7.66 2.47
N PHE A 182 9.43 -7.30 1.55
CA PHE A 182 8.42 -8.21 1.02
C PHE A 182 9.03 -9.40 0.28
N ASN A 183 9.95 -9.16 -0.66
CA ASN A 183 10.60 -10.24 -1.41
C ASN A 183 11.38 -11.17 -0.48
N LYS A 184 12.03 -10.62 0.56
CA LYS A 184 12.70 -11.40 1.59
C LYS A 184 11.72 -12.28 2.38
N ALA A 185 10.57 -11.75 2.79
CA ALA A 185 9.54 -12.52 3.49
C ALA A 185 9.00 -13.67 2.62
N ILE A 186 8.73 -13.40 1.33
CA ILE A 186 8.29 -14.42 0.37
C ILE A 186 9.35 -15.52 0.21
N ALA A 187 10.62 -15.16 0.06
CA ALA A 187 11.71 -16.13 -0.03
C ALA A 187 11.81 -17.00 1.22
N THR A 188 11.66 -16.42 2.42
CA THR A 188 11.60 -17.17 3.68
C THR A 188 10.43 -18.15 3.69
N ILE A 189 9.22 -17.71 3.31
CA ILE A 189 8.02 -18.56 3.27
C ILE A 189 8.24 -19.75 2.33
N ILE A 190 8.79 -19.51 1.13
CA ILE A 190 9.07 -20.56 0.15
C ILE A 190 10.08 -21.58 0.71
N ASN A 191 11.14 -21.12 1.38
CA ASN A 191 12.18 -22.02 1.88
C ASN A 191 11.75 -22.79 3.14
N SER A 192 10.89 -22.23 3.98
CA SER A 192 10.48 -22.82 5.25
C SER A 192 9.24 -23.72 5.16
N TYR A 193 8.35 -23.47 4.19
CA TYR A 193 7.02 -24.11 4.14
C TYR A 193 6.66 -24.80 2.82
N LYS A 194 7.60 -24.86 1.86
CA LYS A 194 7.53 -25.82 0.76
C LYS A 194 7.71 -27.25 1.27
#